data_AF-A0A166UIJ1-F1
#
_entry.id   AF-A0A166UIJ1-F1
#
_cell.length_a   1.000
_cell.length_b   1.000
_cell.length_c   1.000
_cell.angle_alpha   90.00
_cell.angle_beta   90.00
_cell.angle_gamma   90.00
#
_symmetry.space_group_name_H-M   'P 1'
#
loop_
_entity.id
_entity.type
_entity.pdbx_description
1 polymer ?
#
loop_
_entity_poly.entity_id
_entity_poly.type
_entity_poly.pdbx_seq_one_letter_code
_entity_poly.pdbx_strand_id
1 'polypeptide(L)'
;MTSMIRVAGEQWAWVYSTNFAGCIALNSELIMKKLSKVQEKQQALVLAVADKLEAQAREEIPGMLQCWFDMEFHLFPSSLLLCFQFENEQTLEAAKPDLLKWQKRLSAAMVKKGVILKDMRKHLVFTMNGPED
;
A
#
# COMPACT_ATOMS: atom_id res chain seq x y z
N MET A 1 -12.68 -5.95 -3.53
CA MET A 1 -11.21 -6.00 -3.42
C MET A 1 -10.86 -5.81 -1.95
N THR A 2 -9.78 -6.45 -1.48
CA THR A 2 -9.39 -6.35 -0.07
C THR A 2 -8.17 -5.43 -0.02
N SER A 3 -8.40 -4.17 0.32
CA SER A 3 -7.34 -3.16 0.39
C SER A 3 -6.83 -3.08 1.82
N MET A 4 -5.54 -2.84 2.01
CA MET A 4 -4.97 -2.61 3.33
C MET A 4 -4.52 -1.16 3.45
N ILE A 5 -5.07 -0.46 4.44
CA ILE A 5 -4.74 0.94 4.68
C ILE A 5 -4.09 1.09 6.05
N ARG A 6 -3.20 2.07 6.19
CA ARG A 6 -2.70 2.46 7.50
C ARG A 6 -3.62 3.50 8.12
N VAL A 7 -4.27 3.14 9.22
CA VAL A 7 -5.08 4.10 9.99
C VAL A 7 -4.13 4.99 10.78
N ALA A 8 -4.28 6.31 10.65
CA ALA A 8 -3.45 7.30 11.31
C ALA A 8 -3.37 7.03 12.82
N GLY A 9 -2.22 6.57 13.30
CA GLY A 9 -2.05 6.12 14.67
C GLY A 9 -1.15 4.91 14.77
N GLU A 10 -1.67 3.69 14.61
CA GLU A 10 -0.99 2.54 15.24
C GLU A 10 -0.98 1.21 14.44
N GLN A 11 -1.96 0.89 13.57
CA GLN A 11 -2.00 -0.43 12.90
C GLN A 11 -2.55 -0.39 11.46
N TRP A 12 -2.07 -1.32 10.63
CA TRP A 12 -2.62 -1.60 9.31
C TRP A 12 -3.96 -2.31 9.45
N ALA A 13 -4.98 -1.76 8.81
CA ALA A 13 -6.33 -2.31 8.81
C ALA A 13 -6.73 -2.77 7.41
N TRP A 14 -7.37 -3.93 7.34
CA TRP A 14 -8.04 -4.37 6.13
C TRP A 14 -9.32 -3.55 5.95
N VAL A 15 -9.43 -2.84 4.84
CA VAL A 15 -10.65 -2.15 4.43
C VAL A 15 -11.25 -2.92 3.26
N TYR A 16 -12.45 -3.43 3.49
CA TYR A 16 -13.26 -4.01 2.43
C TYR A 16 -14.07 -2.88 1.79
N SER A 17 -13.85 -2.65 0.49
CA SER A 17 -14.75 -1.81 -0.31
C SER A 17 -16.08 -2.55 -0.47
N THR A 18 -16.95 -2.40 0.52
CA THR A 18 -18.38 -2.69 0.38
C THR A 18 -19.09 -1.37 0.23
N ASN A 19 -19.54 -1.14 -1.00
CA ASN A 19 -20.35 -0.02 -1.44
C ASN A 19 -21.63 0.10 -0.59
N PHE A 20 -21.59 0.76 0.57
CA PHE A 20 -22.73 1.32 1.28
C PHE A 20 -22.25 2.16 2.50
N ALA A 21 -22.47 3.47 2.41
CA ALA A 21 -22.53 4.46 3.50
C ALA A 21 -21.97 4.03 4.88
N GLY A 22 -20.70 4.34 5.12
CA GLY A 22 -20.11 4.32 6.47
C GLY A 22 -18.78 3.59 6.51
N CYS A 23 -17.69 4.36 6.57
CA CYS A 23 -16.36 3.83 6.93
C CYS A 23 -16.42 3.27 8.35
N ILE A 24 -16.75 1.98 8.48
CA ILE A 24 -16.53 1.25 9.72
C ILE A 24 -15.06 0.87 9.72
N ALA A 25 -14.26 1.58 10.51
CA ALA A 25 -12.96 1.08 10.96
C ALA A 25 -13.22 -0.16 11.80
N LEU A 26 -13.33 -1.32 11.15
CA LEU A 26 -13.44 -2.60 11.85
C LEU A 26 -12.07 -2.92 12.45
N ASN A 27 -12.02 -2.88 13.78
CA ASN A 27 -10.89 -3.35 14.58
C ASN A 27 -10.38 -4.71 14.07
N SER A 28 -9.06 -4.86 14.13
CA SER A 28 -8.25 -5.99 13.64
C SER A 28 -8.59 -7.37 14.23
N GLU A 29 -9.65 -7.50 15.04
CA GLU A 29 -10.05 -8.74 15.71
C GLU A 29 -11.04 -9.63 14.91
N LEU A 30 -11.73 -9.14 13.88
CA LEU A 30 -12.81 -9.91 13.23
C LEU A 30 -12.47 -10.63 11.91
N ILE A 31 -11.23 -10.53 11.41
CA ILE A 31 -10.78 -11.30 10.22
C ILE A 31 -9.67 -12.29 10.60
N MET A 32 -9.89 -13.09 11.65
CA MET A 32 -9.22 -14.40 11.78
C MET A 32 -9.91 -15.45 10.90
N LYS A 33 -10.28 -15.09 9.65
CA LYS A 33 -10.41 -16.08 8.58
C LYS A 33 -8.97 -16.50 8.24
N LYS A 34 -8.45 -17.49 8.97
CA LYS A 34 -7.12 -18.11 8.79
C LYS A 34 -6.54 -17.82 7.40
N LEU A 35 -5.76 -16.75 7.29
CA LEU A 35 -4.89 -16.58 6.14
C LEU A 35 -3.93 -17.77 6.21
N SER A 36 -3.73 -18.44 5.07
CA SER A 36 -2.76 -19.54 5.02
C SER A 36 -1.39 -19.01 5.44
N LYS A 37 -0.54 -19.84 6.04
CA LYS A 37 0.82 -19.47 6.48
C LYS A 37 1.63 -18.76 5.37
N VAL A 38 1.31 -19.03 4.11
CA VAL A 38 1.90 -18.38 2.93
C VAL A 38 1.39 -16.94 2.76
N GLN A 39 0.09 -16.71 2.92
CA GLN A 39 -0.55 -15.39 2.79
C GLN A 39 -0.10 -14.45 3.91
N GLU A 40 -0.03 -14.94 5.15
CA GLU A 40 0.49 -14.15 6.28
C GLU A 40 1.94 -13.71 6.03
N LYS A 41 2.78 -14.62 5.50
CA LYS A 41 4.16 -14.28 5.14
C LYS A 41 4.23 -13.26 4.01
N GLN A 42 3.44 -13.43 2.96
CA GLN A 42 3.39 -12.48 1.83
C GLN A 42 2.93 -11.10 2.30
N GLN A 43 1.87 -11.05 3.10
CA GLN A 43 1.36 -9.82 3.69
C GLN A 43 2.40 -9.17 4.60
N ALA A 44 3.03 -9.92 5.51
CA ALA A 44 4.08 -9.40 6.40
C ALA A 44 5.28 -8.83 5.62
N LEU A 45 5.63 -9.44 4.48
CA LEU A 45 6.67 -8.92 3.59
C LEU A 45 6.26 -7.59 2.97
N VAL A 46 5.05 -7.48 2.42
CA VAL A 46 4.53 -6.25 1.82
C VAL A 46 4.39 -5.15 2.87
N LEU A 47 3.83 -5.48 4.04
CA LEU A 47 3.74 -4.58 5.19
C LEU A 47 5.09 -4.01 5.60
N ALA A 48 6.10 -4.87 5.74
CA ALA A 48 7.44 -4.43 6.10
C ALA A 48 8.09 -3.54 5.03
N VAL A 49 7.70 -3.69 3.76
CA VAL A 49 8.18 -2.84 2.67
C VAL A 49 7.42 -1.52 2.65
N ALA A 50 6.09 -1.55 2.81
CA ALA A 50 5.23 -0.38 2.88
C ALA A 50 5.57 0.52 4.09
N ASP A 51 5.80 -0.05 5.27
CA ASP A 51 6.20 0.67 6.48
C ASP A 51 7.53 1.43 6.27
N LYS A 52 8.51 0.78 5.64
CA LYS A 52 9.79 1.43 5.30
C LYS A 52 9.65 2.51 4.24
N LEU A 53 8.80 2.29 3.25
CA LEU A 53 8.58 3.25 2.18
C LEU A 53 7.84 4.46 2.72
N GLU A 54 6.82 4.26 3.54
CA GLU A 54 6.07 5.32 4.22
C GLU A 54 6.97 6.16 5.10
N ALA A 55 7.81 5.54 5.95
CA ALA A 55 8.73 6.28 6.82
C ALA A 55 9.64 7.21 6.00
N GLN A 56 10.23 6.70 4.92
CA GLN A 56 11.05 7.50 4.02
C GLN A 56 10.22 8.55 3.26
N ALA A 57 9.01 8.20 2.83
CA ALA A 57 8.16 9.08 2.03
C ALA A 57 7.65 10.25 2.87
N ARG A 58 7.44 10.04 4.16
CA ARG A 58 7.06 11.08 5.12
C ARG A 58 8.20 12.05 5.42
N GLU A 59 9.44 11.57 5.37
CA GLU A 59 10.63 12.41 5.49
C GLU A 59 10.94 13.19 4.20
N GLU A 60 10.78 12.55 3.02
CA GLU A 60 11.14 13.16 1.73
C GLU A 60 10.00 13.92 1.04
N ILE A 61 8.73 13.51 1.22
CA ILE A 61 7.57 14.10 0.54
C ILE A 61 6.60 14.70 1.57
N PRO A 62 6.64 16.03 1.79
CA PRO A 62 5.62 16.71 2.58
C PRO A 62 4.27 16.69 1.84
N GLY A 63 3.19 16.32 2.54
CA GLY A 63 1.82 16.27 1.98
C GLY A 63 1.29 14.86 1.67
N MET A 64 2.01 13.81 2.08
CA MET A 64 1.46 12.45 2.05
C MET A 64 0.47 12.25 3.22
N LEU A 65 -0.78 11.92 2.89
CA LEU A 65 -1.83 11.64 3.88
C LEU A 65 -1.72 10.22 4.42
N GLN A 66 -1.82 9.24 3.52
CA GLN A 66 -1.85 7.83 3.87
C GLN A 66 -1.22 6.96 2.78
N CYS A 67 -0.69 5.80 3.19
CA CYS A 67 -0.28 4.75 2.29
C CYS A 67 -1.28 3.60 2.39
N TRP A 68 -1.67 3.07 1.24
CA TRP A 68 -2.41 1.83 1.17
C TRP A 68 -1.82 0.93 0.09
N PHE A 69 -2.12 -0.36 0.19
CA PHE A 69 -1.76 -1.31 -0.85
C PHE A 69 -2.88 -2.30 -1.08
N ASP A 70 -2.97 -2.73 -2.32
CA ASP A 70 -3.83 -3.83 -2.73
C ASP A 70 -2.95 -4.98 -3.22
N MET A 71 -3.33 -6.20 -2.87
CA MET A 71 -2.64 -7.38 -3.37
C MET A 71 -3.62 -8.53 -3.51
N GLU A 72 -3.63 -9.13 -4.70
CA GLU A 72 -4.37 -10.35 -4.92
C GLU A 72 -3.44 -11.56 -4.69
N PHE A 73 -3.72 -12.34 -3.64
CA PHE A 73 -2.88 -13.50 -3.26
C PHE A 73 -2.73 -14.53 -4.38
N HIS A 74 -3.72 -14.66 -5.26
CA HIS A 74 -3.71 -15.59 -6.40
C HIS A 74 -2.78 -15.14 -7.54
N LEU A 75 -2.56 -13.83 -7.67
CA LEU A 75 -1.74 -13.22 -8.72
C LEU A 75 -0.44 -12.63 -8.15
N PHE A 76 -0.10 -12.96 -6.90
CA PHE A 76 1.16 -12.55 -6.30
C PHE A 76 2.33 -13.21 -7.03
N PRO A 77 3.40 -12.47 -7.38
CA PRO A 77 3.71 -11.08 -6.99
C PRO A 77 3.26 -9.98 -7.95
N SER A 78 2.67 -10.34 -9.10
CA SER A 78 2.29 -9.39 -10.15
C SER A 78 1.12 -8.47 -9.79
N SER A 79 0.25 -8.86 -8.85
CA SER A 79 -0.91 -8.05 -8.45
C SER A 79 -0.67 -7.09 -7.28
N LEU A 80 0.56 -6.98 -6.79
CA LEU A 80 0.87 -6.01 -5.74
C LEU A 80 0.78 -4.58 -6.30
N LEU A 81 0.00 -3.72 -5.67
CA LEU A 81 -0.11 -2.30 -6.00
C LEU A 81 -0.02 -1.47 -4.71
N LEU A 82 0.98 -0.60 -4.63
CA LEU A 82 1.10 0.40 -3.58
C LEU A 82 0.54 1.74 -4.07
N CYS A 83 -0.28 2.38 -3.26
CA CYS A 83 -0.88 3.67 -3.53
C CYS A 83 -0.50 4.64 -2.42
N PHE A 84 0.16 5.74 -2.79
CA PHE A 84 0.34 6.85 -1.87
C PHE A 84 -0.75 7.87 -2.12
N GLN A 85 -1.52 8.13 -1.07
CA GLN A 85 -2.55 9.14 -1.08
C GLN A 85 -1.97 10.48 -0.62
N PHE A 86 -2.18 11.49 -1.44
CA PHE A 86 -1.78 12.87 -1.18
C PHE A 86 -2.98 13.72 -0.80
N GLU A 87 -2.76 14.78 -0.03
CA GLU A 87 -3.83 15.74 0.33
C GLU A 87 -4.19 16.69 -0.80
N ASN A 88 -3.20 17.07 -1.61
CA ASN A 88 -3.32 18.21 -2.53
C ASN A 88 -2.64 17.90 -3.86
N GLU A 89 -3.20 18.46 -4.94
CA GLU A 89 -2.62 18.33 -6.29
C GLU A 89 -1.20 18.87 -6.37
N GLN A 90 -0.91 19.98 -5.68
CA GLN A 90 0.44 20.53 -5.61
C GLN A 90 1.46 19.53 -5.05
N THR A 91 1.08 18.75 -4.03
CA THR A 91 1.97 17.74 -3.42
C THR A 91 2.14 16.53 -4.33
N LEU A 92 1.09 16.14 -5.05
CA LEU A 92 1.15 15.09 -6.06
C LEU A 92 2.02 15.51 -7.24
N GLU A 93 1.89 16.75 -7.74
CA GLU A 93 2.71 17.28 -8.81
C GLU A 93 4.18 17.42 -8.42
N ALA A 94 4.46 17.86 -7.19
CA ALA A 94 5.81 17.87 -6.64
C ALA A 94 6.38 16.45 -6.50
N ALA A 95 5.54 15.45 -6.21
CA ALA A 95 5.95 14.05 -6.08
C ALA A 95 6.02 13.31 -7.43
N LYS A 96 5.32 13.74 -8.49
CA LYS A 96 5.38 13.13 -9.85
C LYS A 96 6.81 12.77 -10.30
N PRO A 97 7.83 13.64 -10.18
CA PRO A 97 9.21 13.28 -10.53
C PRO A 97 9.82 12.19 -9.62
N ASP A 98 9.47 12.17 -8.34
CA ASP A 98 9.90 11.15 -7.38
C ASP A 98 9.18 9.80 -7.58
N LEU A 99 8.01 9.74 -8.22
CA LEU A 99 7.27 8.50 -8.46
C LEU A 99 8.16 7.38 -9.03
N LEU A 100 8.98 7.70 -10.03
CA LEU A 100 9.89 6.76 -10.69
C LEU A 100 11.00 6.28 -9.73
N LYS A 101 11.47 7.14 -8.83
CA LYS A 101 12.42 6.81 -7.76
C LYS A 101 11.78 5.87 -6.74
N TRP A 102 10.52 6.12 -6.34
CA TRP A 102 9.76 5.26 -5.43
C TRP A 102 9.44 3.89 -6.04
N GLN A 103 9.05 3.83 -7.31
CA GLN A 103 8.88 2.57 -8.05
C GLN A 103 10.17 1.73 -8.06
N LYS A 104 11.32 2.37 -8.26
CA LYS A 104 12.63 1.70 -8.17
C LYS A 104 12.95 1.22 -6.76
N ARG A 105 12.67 2.03 -5.74
CA ARG A 105 12.88 1.66 -4.33
C ARG A 105 11.98 0.48 -3.92
N LEU A 106 10.70 0.50 -4.29
CA LEU A 106 9.77 -0.61 -4.05
C LEU A 106 10.29 -1.89 -4.72
N SER A 107 10.64 -1.84 -6.00
CA SER A 107 11.18 -3.00 -6.72
C SER A 107 12.45 -3.55 -6.05
N ALA A 108 13.40 -2.68 -5.69
CA ALA A 108 14.61 -3.10 -4.99
C ALA A 108 14.31 -3.71 -3.61
N ALA A 109 13.36 -3.15 -2.85
CA ALA A 109 12.94 -3.65 -1.55
C ALA A 109 12.26 -5.02 -1.65
N MET A 110 11.40 -5.22 -2.66
CA MET A 110 10.74 -6.49 -2.93
C MET A 110 11.74 -7.56 -3.40
N VAL A 111 12.66 -7.22 -4.29
CA VAL A 111 13.72 -8.13 -4.75
C VAL A 111 14.62 -8.55 -3.58
N LYS A 112 14.94 -7.63 -2.67
CA LYS A 112 15.68 -7.93 -1.43
C LYS A 112 14.96 -8.92 -0.51
N LYS A 113 13.63 -8.98 -0.60
CA LYS A 113 12.79 -9.95 0.10
C LYS A 113 12.54 -11.24 -0.70
N GLY A 114 13.14 -11.38 -1.88
CA GLY A 114 13.01 -12.54 -2.77
C GLY A 114 11.84 -12.46 -3.75
N VAL A 115 11.21 -11.28 -3.91
CA VAL A 115 10.05 -11.07 -4.77
C VAL A 115 10.43 -10.22 -5.98
N ILE A 116 10.38 -10.80 -7.18
CA ILE A 116 10.70 -10.10 -8.42
C ILE A 116 9.42 -9.52 -9.03
N LEU A 117 9.37 -8.20 -9.10
CA LEU A 117 8.29 -7.45 -9.77
C LEU A 117 8.65 -7.27 -11.25
N LYS A 118 7.86 -7.89 -12.14
CA LYS A 118 8.12 -7.86 -13.60
C LYS A 118 7.84 -6.47 -14.21
N ASP A 119 6.80 -5.78 -13.71
CA ASP A 119 6.33 -4.49 -14.22
C ASP A 119 6.52 -3.37 -13.18
N MET A 120 7.75 -2.90 -13.00
CA MET A 120 8.10 -1.91 -11.96
C MET A 120 7.21 -0.67 -11.92
N ARG A 121 6.64 -0.23 -13.05
CA ARG A 121 5.80 0.98 -13.13
C ARG A 121 4.35 0.78 -12.70
N LYS A 122 3.88 -0.46 -12.59
CA LYS A 122 2.49 -0.78 -12.24
C LYS A 122 2.29 -1.08 -10.77
N HIS A 123 3.37 -1.22 -10.00
CA HIS A 123 3.29 -1.63 -8.60
C HIS A 123 3.28 -0.47 -7.61
N LEU A 124 3.50 0.77 -8.07
CA LEU A 124 3.41 1.95 -7.22
C LEU A 124 2.84 3.12 -8.02
N VAL A 125 1.78 3.73 -7.47
CA VAL A 125 1.08 4.86 -8.06
C VAL A 125 0.86 5.95 -7.01
N PHE A 126 0.90 7.19 -7.47
CA PHE A 126 0.50 8.35 -6.67
C PHE A 126 -0.91 8.71 -7.07
N THR A 127 -1.76 8.81 -6.06
CA THR A 127 -3.17 9.09 -6.25
C THR A 127 -3.61 10.09 -5.21
N MET A 128 -4.62 10.89 -5.54
CA MET A 128 -5.40 11.60 -4.52
C MET A 128 -6.63 10.79 -4.11
N ASN A 129 -6.94 9.73 -4.87
CA ASN A 129 -8.06 8.89 -4.58
C ASN A 129 -7.76 8.06 -3.34
N GLY A 130 -8.68 8.13 -2.39
CA GLY A 130 -8.70 7.20 -1.29
C GLY A 130 -8.99 5.77 -1.78
N PRO A 131 -8.91 4.78 -0.89
CA PRO A 131 -9.27 3.39 -1.18
C PRO A 131 -10.76 3.18 -1.59
N GLU A 132 -11.51 4.28 -1.80
CA GLU A 132 -12.95 4.34 -2.02
C GLU A 132 -13.33 4.68 -3.48
N ASP A 133 -12.38 5.10 -4.33
CA ASP A 133 -12.62 5.42 -5.76
C ASP A 133 -12.14 4.29 -6.69
#